data_AF-A0A928BC22-F1
#
_entry.id   AF-A0A928BC22-F1
#
_cell.length_a   1.000
_cell.length_b   1.000
_cell.length_c   1.000
_cell.angle_alpha   90.00
_cell.angle_beta   90.00
_cell.angle_gamma   90.00
#
_symmetry.space_group_name_H-M   'P 1'
#
loop_
_entity.id
_entity.type
_entity.pdbx_description
1 polymer ?
#
loop_
_entity_poly.entity_id
_entity_poly.type
_entity_poly.pdbx_seq_one_letter_code
_entity_poly.pdbx_strand_id
1 'polypeptide(L)'
;MKNIFRYFVIAAVFSGFAACTDPVDEPDTVQILLEADKDALVADGADKVTFTVTADGKDVTFRSKITVDGVAISGNAFSTGTPGRYAFKAVCDGSESNTVVIEAEPVKEIVSQFVKNVAVFEFTGAWCTFCPSGYSNMNFIISRNDAYKETVHIMAFHSASGGKDELGIPETDKIMSDLKVGDGFPSFITELRTSGGLTDGNSFKASLVEAFEENPSHCAVAVSSQVADGKVKVTAKVHSEQYAPYRIALFVVEDNVKYYQKDGSLTHNEYNHRHVVRKVVSASYMGDRLGDIKAGEEGSKDYEFAVDPSWNLDNTYIYALAIDHREAVNNMCICPVNGNTDYNRI
;
A
#
# COMPACT_ATOMS: atom_id res chain seq x y z
N MET A 1 6.99 -10.68 75.37
CA MET A 1 5.76 -11.52 75.36
C MET A 1 6.22 -12.97 75.18
N LYS A 2 5.77 -13.91 76.04
CA LYS A 2 4.88 -15.04 75.72
C LYS A 2 5.27 -15.82 74.44
N ASN A 3 5.52 -17.14 74.44
CA ASN A 3 5.42 -18.18 75.50
C ASN A 3 6.43 -19.34 75.29
N ILE A 4 6.56 -20.24 76.27
CA ILE A 4 7.48 -21.40 76.32
C ILE A 4 6.72 -22.75 76.21
N PHE A 5 7.28 -23.73 75.48
CA PHE A 5 7.22 -25.21 75.63
C PHE A 5 8.42 -25.80 74.83
N ARG A 6 9.11 -26.96 75.04
CA ARG A 6 8.93 -28.26 75.75
C ARG A 6 8.00 -29.27 75.06
N TYR A 7 8.24 -30.58 74.97
CA TYR A 7 9.38 -31.48 75.32
C TYR A 7 9.67 -32.38 74.06
N PHE A 8 10.91 -32.77 73.68
CA PHE A 8 11.88 -33.74 74.26
C PHE A 8 11.58 -35.22 73.94
N VAL A 9 12.64 -36.05 73.75
CA VAL A 9 12.67 -37.53 73.52
C VAL A 9 11.98 -38.05 72.22
N ILE A 10 12.32 -39.19 71.59
CA ILE A 10 13.24 -40.33 71.85
C ILE A 10 14.14 -40.58 70.62
N ALA A 11 15.37 -41.06 70.81
CA ALA A 11 16.17 -41.69 69.75
C ALA A 11 16.05 -43.22 69.81
N ALA A 12 15.75 -43.88 68.68
CA ALA A 12 15.67 -45.34 68.59
C ALA A 12 16.59 -45.83 67.45
N VAL A 13 17.67 -46.53 67.81
CA VAL A 13 18.52 -47.24 66.85
C VAL A 13 17.86 -48.59 66.56
N PHE A 14 17.62 -48.89 65.29
CA PHE A 14 17.30 -50.24 64.82
C PHE A 14 18.25 -50.64 63.71
N SER A 15 18.85 -51.82 63.86
CA SER A 15 19.96 -52.30 63.05
C SER A 15 19.50 -53.19 61.90
N GLY A 16 19.84 -52.79 60.67
CA GLY A 16 20.22 -53.66 59.56
C GLY A 16 19.32 -54.83 59.17
N PHE A 17 18.66 -54.70 58.02
CA PHE A 17 18.67 -55.75 57.01
C PHE A 17 19.17 -55.14 55.69
N ALA A 18 20.30 -55.65 55.18
CA ALA A 18 20.79 -55.29 53.86
C ALA A 18 20.13 -56.22 52.84
N ALA A 19 19.04 -55.74 52.22
CA ALA A 19 18.54 -56.32 50.98
C ALA A 19 19.16 -55.55 49.81
N CYS A 20 19.95 -56.23 48.97
CA CYS A 20 20.40 -55.65 47.71
C CYS A 20 19.22 -55.62 46.74
N THR A 21 18.57 -54.46 46.61
CA THR A 21 17.89 -54.10 45.38
C THR A 21 18.93 -53.49 44.46
N ASP A 22 19.18 -54.12 43.31
CA ASP A 22 20.01 -53.52 42.27
C ASP A 22 19.47 -52.13 41.90
N PRO A 23 20.32 -51.15 41.58
CA PRO A 23 19.84 -49.89 41.01
C PRO A 23 19.15 -50.21 39.69
N VAL A 24 17.84 -49.98 39.64
CA VAL A 24 17.13 -49.91 38.37
C VAL A 24 17.61 -48.63 37.69
N ASP A 25 18.32 -48.76 36.57
CA ASP A 25 18.59 -47.61 35.70
C ASP A 25 17.23 -47.00 35.32
N GLU A 26 16.96 -45.78 35.78
CA GLU A 26 15.88 -44.99 35.19
C GLU A 26 16.27 -44.72 33.73
N PRO A 27 15.36 -44.94 32.76
CA PRO A 27 15.71 -44.79 31.35
C PRO A 27 16.06 -43.32 31.08
N ASP A 28 17.25 -43.08 30.50
CA ASP A 28 17.73 -41.75 30.10
C ASP A 28 16.61 -41.00 29.36
N THR A 29 16.11 -39.93 29.98
CA THR A 29 14.98 -39.16 29.45
C THR A 29 15.48 -38.20 28.37
N VAL A 30 15.62 -38.73 27.15
CA VAL A 30 16.03 -38.02 25.92
C VAL A 30 15.43 -36.62 25.88
N GLN A 31 16.28 -35.61 26.01
CA GLN A 31 15.83 -34.24 26.18
C GLN A 31 15.53 -33.63 24.82
N ILE A 32 14.25 -33.51 24.50
CA ILE A 32 13.78 -32.79 23.31
C ILE A 32 13.73 -31.29 23.61
N LEU A 33 14.43 -30.50 22.80
CA LEU A 33 14.38 -29.04 22.83
C LEU A 33 13.79 -28.52 21.51
N LEU A 34 12.85 -27.60 21.60
CA LEU A 34 12.33 -26.78 20.50
C LEU A 34 12.93 -25.37 20.63
N GLU A 35 13.54 -24.91 19.56
CA GLU A 35 14.11 -23.57 19.41
C GLU A 35 13.49 -22.88 18.18
N ALA A 36 13.52 -21.55 18.18
CA ALA A 36 13.04 -20.72 17.08
C ALA A 36 14.11 -19.71 16.66
N ASP A 37 14.16 -19.34 15.38
CA ASP A 37 15.09 -18.33 14.85
C ASP A 37 14.81 -16.90 15.36
N LYS A 38 13.58 -16.66 15.85
CA LYS A 38 13.14 -15.43 16.55
C LYS A 38 11.92 -15.71 17.43
N ASP A 39 11.62 -14.77 18.33
CA ASP A 39 10.50 -14.82 19.28
C ASP A 39 9.24 -14.04 18.83
N ALA A 40 9.35 -13.20 17.80
CA ALA A 40 8.24 -12.43 17.24
C ALA A 40 8.20 -12.47 15.70
N LEU A 41 7.03 -12.26 15.11
CA LEU A 41 6.84 -12.07 13.67
C LEU A 41 5.77 -11.00 13.38
N VAL A 42 5.73 -10.46 12.17
CA VAL A 42 4.63 -9.60 11.72
C VAL A 42 3.45 -10.46 11.23
N ALA A 43 2.24 -10.16 11.68
CA ALA A 43 1.02 -10.87 11.29
C ALA A 43 0.51 -10.51 9.87
N ASP A 44 1.39 -10.51 8.87
CA ASP A 44 1.08 -10.24 7.46
C ASP A 44 0.90 -11.53 6.61
N GLY A 45 1.13 -12.70 7.21
CA GLY A 45 1.13 -14.02 6.55
C GLY A 45 2.38 -14.33 5.70
N ALA A 46 3.23 -13.34 5.44
CA ALA A 46 4.44 -13.44 4.63
C ALA A 46 5.70 -13.61 5.51
N ASP A 47 5.81 -12.88 6.61
CA ASP A 47 6.88 -13.02 7.61
C ASP A 47 6.75 -14.34 8.38
N LYS A 48 7.88 -14.99 8.66
CA LYS A 48 7.94 -16.37 9.14
C LYS A 48 8.92 -16.53 10.27
N VAL A 49 8.55 -17.41 11.20
CA VAL A 49 9.46 -18.01 12.19
C VAL A 49 9.82 -19.43 11.74
N THR A 50 11.09 -19.81 11.91
CA THR A 50 11.60 -21.15 11.61
C THR A 50 12.03 -21.85 12.90
N PHE A 51 11.60 -23.09 13.06
CA PHE A 51 11.86 -23.91 14.22
C PHE A 51 12.95 -24.95 13.97
N THR A 52 13.76 -25.19 15.00
CA THR A 52 14.69 -26.33 15.07
C THR A 52 14.30 -27.19 16.26
N VAL A 53 14.29 -28.52 16.07
CA VAL A 53 14.07 -29.49 17.16
C VAL A 53 15.34 -30.28 17.35
N THR A 54 15.89 -30.30 18.57
CA THR A 54 17.03 -31.14 18.91
C THR A 54 16.68 -32.21 19.93
N ALA A 55 17.39 -33.34 19.87
CA ALA A 55 17.37 -34.40 20.87
C ALA A 55 18.82 -34.64 21.31
N ASP A 56 19.11 -34.46 22.59
CA ASP A 56 20.46 -34.58 23.16
C ASP A 56 21.53 -33.79 22.36
N GLY A 57 21.16 -32.58 21.90
CA GLY A 57 22.01 -31.69 21.11
C GLY A 57 22.16 -32.04 19.62
N LYS A 58 21.42 -33.03 19.09
CA LYS A 58 21.40 -33.38 17.66
C LYS A 58 20.11 -32.90 17.00
N ASP A 59 20.20 -32.31 15.81
CA ASP A 59 19.03 -31.95 15.01
C ASP A 59 18.18 -33.18 14.66
N VAL A 60 16.89 -33.12 15.00
CA VAL A 60 15.86 -34.13 14.73
C VAL A 60 14.62 -33.50 14.07
N THR A 61 14.72 -32.27 13.57
CA THR A 61 13.60 -31.47 13.02
C THR A 61 12.83 -32.24 11.95
N PHE A 62 13.52 -32.88 11.01
CA PHE A 62 12.89 -33.64 9.90
C PHE A 62 12.01 -34.82 10.36
N ARG A 63 12.28 -35.40 11.54
CA ARG A 63 11.51 -36.52 12.11
C ARG A 63 10.57 -36.11 13.25
N SER A 64 10.54 -34.81 13.57
CA SER A 64 9.74 -34.25 14.66
C SER A 64 8.41 -33.71 14.14
N LYS A 65 7.36 -33.81 14.96
CA LYS A 65 6.06 -33.19 14.69
C LYS A 65 5.90 -31.94 15.53
N ILE A 66 5.98 -30.77 14.90
CA ILE A 66 5.70 -29.49 15.57
C ILE A 66 4.18 -29.24 15.58
N THR A 67 3.68 -28.75 16.71
CA THR A 67 2.30 -28.31 16.90
C THR A 67 2.27 -26.86 17.35
N VAL A 68 1.20 -26.15 16.99
CA VAL A 68 0.81 -24.83 17.49
C VAL A 68 -0.56 -24.95 18.13
N ASP A 69 -0.69 -24.57 19.40
CA ASP A 69 -1.92 -24.65 20.19
C ASP A 69 -2.60 -26.05 20.14
N GLY A 70 -1.79 -27.10 19.98
CA GLY A 70 -2.20 -28.50 19.84
C GLY A 70 -2.44 -29.01 18.40
N VAL A 71 -2.52 -28.12 17.41
CA VAL A 71 -2.72 -28.44 15.99
C VAL A 71 -1.36 -28.61 15.29
N ALA A 72 -1.20 -29.61 14.42
CA ALA A 72 0.05 -29.85 13.71
C ALA A 72 0.29 -28.82 12.60
N ILE A 73 1.51 -28.26 12.52
CA ILE A 73 1.94 -27.41 11.39
C ILE A 73 2.53 -28.27 10.26
N SER A 74 2.74 -27.67 9.09
CA SER A 74 3.41 -28.32 7.96
C SER A 74 4.89 -27.91 7.91
N GLY A 75 5.79 -28.90 7.96
CA GLY A 75 7.23 -28.65 8.07
C GLY A 75 7.60 -28.01 9.41
N ASN A 76 8.60 -27.13 9.39
CA ASN A 76 9.18 -26.49 10.57
C ASN A 76 9.13 -24.95 10.52
N ALA A 77 8.22 -24.36 9.74
CA ALA A 77 8.07 -22.90 9.65
C ALA A 77 6.60 -22.50 9.82
N PHE A 78 6.37 -21.31 10.39
CA PHE A 78 5.04 -20.77 10.65
C PHE A 78 4.94 -19.30 10.22
N SER A 79 3.81 -18.94 9.62
CA SER A 79 3.36 -17.56 9.41
C SER A 79 1.85 -17.47 9.63
N THR A 80 1.35 -16.28 9.92
CA THR A 80 -0.06 -16.02 10.21
C THR A 80 -0.45 -14.62 9.78
N GLY A 81 -1.70 -14.44 9.32
CA GLY A 81 -2.31 -13.12 9.10
C GLY A 81 -3.11 -12.61 10.31
N THR A 82 -3.04 -13.31 11.44
CA THR A 82 -3.79 -13.03 12.66
C THR A 82 -2.83 -12.66 13.78
N PRO A 83 -2.93 -11.45 14.38
CA PRO A 83 -2.12 -11.06 15.53
C PRO A 83 -2.47 -11.88 16.77
N GLY A 84 -1.46 -12.19 17.61
CA GLY A 84 -1.68 -12.99 18.81
C GLY A 84 -0.43 -13.68 19.34
N ARG A 85 -0.61 -14.51 20.37
CA ARG A 85 0.47 -15.32 20.97
C ARG A 85 0.20 -16.79 20.70
N TYR A 86 1.15 -17.46 20.07
CA TYR A 86 1.03 -18.83 19.58
C TYR A 86 1.97 -19.76 20.36
N ALA A 87 1.44 -20.83 20.95
CA ALA A 87 2.22 -21.75 21.78
C ALA A 87 2.64 -22.99 20.99
N PHE A 88 3.93 -23.10 20.70
CA PHE A 88 4.53 -24.19 19.94
C PHE A 88 5.15 -25.25 20.83
N LYS A 89 5.04 -26.51 20.40
CA LYS A 89 5.78 -27.66 20.94
C LYS A 89 6.20 -28.59 19.81
N ALA A 90 7.19 -29.45 20.06
CA ALA A 90 7.55 -30.56 19.20
C ALA A 90 7.36 -31.90 19.92
N VAL A 91 7.03 -32.93 19.14
CA VAL A 91 7.04 -34.33 19.60
C VAL A 91 7.98 -35.14 18.70
N CYS A 92 8.93 -35.86 19.31
CA CYS A 92 9.86 -36.76 18.62
C CYS A 92 9.95 -38.07 19.40
N ASP A 93 9.80 -39.21 18.73
CA ASP A 93 9.81 -40.58 19.29
C ASP A 93 8.83 -40.84 20.47
N GLY A 94 7.92 -39.91 20.77
CA GLY A 94 7.00 -39.96 21.91
C GLY A 94 7.31 -38.97 23.03
N SER A 95 8.52 -38.39 23.05
CA SER A 95 8.91 -37.31 23.97
C SER A 95 8.41 -35.95 23.46
N GLU A 96 7.99 -35.08 24.39
CA GLU A 96 7.52 -33.71 24.12
C GLU A 96 8.60 -32.69 24.50
N SER A 97 8.70 -31.58 23.75
CA SER A 97 9.64 -30.48 24.03
C SER A 97 9.15 -29.49 25.10
N ASN A 98 10.03 -28.55 25.45
CA ASN A 98 9.61 -27.25 25.99
C ASN A 98 8.56 -26.56 25.09
N THR A 99 7.75 -25.70 25.69
CA THR A 99 6.93 -24.75 24.93
C THR A 99 7.80 -23.58 24.46
N VAL A 100 7.68 -23.20 23.18
CA VAL A 100 8.12 -21.90 22.66
C VAL A 100 6.87 -21.06 22.42
N VAL A 101 6.90 -19.77 22.76
CA VAL A 101 5.78 -18.84 22.49
C VAL A 101 6.25 -17.79 21.51
N ILE A 102 5.55 -17.67 20.38
CA ILE A 102 5.83 -16.64 19.37
C ILE A 102 4.75 -15.56 19.45
N GLU A 103 5.17 -14.30 19.42
CA GLU A 103 4.28 -13.15 19.37
C GLU A 103 4.14 -12.65 17.93
N ALA A 104 2.96 -12.87 17.34
CA ALA A 104 2.59 -12.29 16.06
C ALA A 104 2.11 -10.85 16.31
N GLU A 105 3.01 -9.87 16.12
CA GLU A 105 2.66 -8.45 16.21
C GLU A 105 1.64 -8.08 15.13
N PRO A 106 0.66 -7.21 15.42
CA PRO A 106 -0.18 -6.66 14.36
C PRO A 106 0.67 -5.90 13.34
N VAL A 107 0.25 -5.94 12.07
CA VAL A 107 0.77 -5.04 11.05
C VAL A 107 0.58 -3.60 11.57
N LYS A 108 1.69 -2.89 11.76
CA LYS A 108 1.65 -1.50 12.24
C LYS A 108 1.05 -0.64 11.14
N GLU A 109 -0.16 -0.14 11.35
CA GLU A 109 -0.73 0.93 10.53
C GLU A 109 0.19 2.16 10.62
N ILE A 110 0.94 2.40 9.54
CA ILE A 110 1.70 3.64 9.38
C ILE A 110 0.67 4.71 9.00
N VAL A 111 0.17 5.41 10.03
CA VAL A 111 -0.57 6.66 9.83
C VAL A 111 0.41 7.68 9.26
N SER A 112 0.34 7.86 7.94
CA SER A 112 1.21 8.74 7.15
C SER A 112 1.30 10.14 7.76
N GLN A 113 2.52 10.62 8.00
CA GLN A 113 2.78 12.00 8.44
C GLN A 113 2.53 13.03 7.33
N PHE A 114 2.23 12.56 6.12
CA PHE A 114 1.99 13.35 4.93
C PHE A 114 0.51 13.40 4.56
N VAL A 115 0.11 14.49 3.90
CA VAL A 115 -1.25 14.64 3.37
C VAL A 115 -1.46 13.65 2.22
N LYS A 116 -2.48 12.79 2.36
CA LYS A 116 -3.00 11.93 1.27
C LYS A 116 -3.60 12.81 0.18
N ASN A 117 -3.12 12.66 -1.04
CA ASN A 117 -3.71 13.25 -2.24
C ASN A 117 -4.15 12.10 -3.17
N VAL A 118 -5.41 12.16 -3.62
CA VAL A 118 -6.08 11.13 -4.41
C VAL A 118 -6.12 11.55 -5.88
N ALA A 119 -5.56 10.71 -6.75
CA ALA A 119 -5.61 10.92 -8.20
C ALA A 119 -6.91 10.36 -8.79
N VAL A 120 -7.64 11.17 -9.54
CA VAL A 120 -8.83 10.76 -10.31
C VAL A 120 -8.58 10.99 -11.79
N PHE A 121 -8.56 9.91 -12.57
CA PHE A 121 -8.53 9.97 -14.03
C PHE A 121 -9.99 10.04 -14.49
N GLU A 122 -10.43 11.18 -15.02
CA GLU A 122 -11.72 11.31 -15.71
C GLU A 122 -11.53 10.95 -17.19
N PHE A 123 -12.37 10.09 -17.74
CA PHE A 123 -12.40 9.79 -19.17
C PHE A 123 -13.62 10.46 -19.80
N THR A 124 -13.35 11.35 -20.76
CA THR A 124 -14.32 12.34 -21.27
C THR A 124 -14.12 12.59 -22.77
N GLY A 125 -14.94 13.48 -23.33
CA GLY A 125 -14.78 13.92 -24.72
C GLY A 125 -15.70 15.10 -25.07
N ALA A 126 -15.20 16.00 -25.90
CA ALA A 126 -15.91 17.18 -26.39
C ALA A 126 -17.17 16.83 -27.21
N TRP A 127 -17.22 15.62 -27.78
CA TRP A 127 -18.37 15.07 -28.50
C TRP A 127 -19.43 14.43 -27.57
N CYS A 128 -19.09 14.14 -26.32
CA CYS A 128 -19.90 13.35 -25.39
C CYS A 128 -20.99 14.19 -24.71
N THR A 129 -22.26 13.95 -25.07
CA THR A 129 -23.43 14.72 -24.59
C THR A 129 -23.70 14.60 -23.09
N PHE A 130 -23.17 13.56 -22.42
CA PHE A 130 -23.39 13.31 -20.99
C PHE A 130 -22.21 13.76 -20.12
N CYS A 131 -21.05 14.03 -20.72
CA CYS A 131 -19.83 14.31 -19.99
C CYS A 131 -19.88 15.59 -19.12
N PRO A 132 -20.50 16.71 -19.55
CA PRO A 132 -20.72 17.86 -18.67
C PRO A 132 -21.55 17.56 -17.42
N SER A 133 -22.49 16.59 -17.50
CA SER A 133 -23.27 16.12 -16.36
C SER A 133 -22.44 15.24 -15.41
N GLY A 134 -21.62 14.35 -15.96
CA GLY A 134 -20.68 13.52 -15.18
C GLY A 134 -19.65 14.38 -14.43
N TYR A 135 -19.03 15.34 -15.12
CA TYR A 135 -18.14 16.33 -14.53
C TYR A 135 -18.83 17.12 -13.40
N SER A 136 -20.08 17.53 -13.61
CA SER A 136 -20.89 18.24 -12.60
C SER A 136 -21.19 17.38 -11.38
N ASN A 137 -21.53 16.10 -11.55
CA ASN A 137 -21.72 15.15 -10.45
C ASN A 137 -20.42 14.94 -9.65
N MET A 138 -19.30 14.74 -10.35
CA MET A 138 -17.97 14.55 -9.76
C MET A 138 -17.58 15.75 -8.89
N ASN A 139 -17.70 16.96 -9.43
CA ASN A 139 -17.42 18.21 -8.72
C ASN A 139 -18.41 18.46 -7.58
N PHE A 140 -19.69 18.08 -7.72
CA PHE A 140 -20.65 18.14 -6.61
C PHE A 140 -20.23 17.22 -5.46
N ILE A 141 -19.79 16.00 -5.73
CA ILE A 141 -19.34 15.06 -4.69
C ILE A 141 -18.09 15.59 -3.97
N ILE A 142 -17.09 16.07 -4.71
CA ILE A 142 -15.86 16.67 -4.15
C ILE A 142 -16.18 17.91 -3.31
N SER A 143 -16.99 18.85 -3.83
CA SER A 143 -17.32 20.10 -3.14
C SER A 143 -18.21 19.95 -1.89
N ARG A 144 -18.67 18.74 -1.57
CA ARG A 144 -19.51 18.43 -0.40
C ARG A 144 -18.74 17.82 0.78
N ASN A 145 -17.43 17.59 0.65
CA ASN A 145 -16.54 17.21 1.76
C ASN A 145 -15.30 18.11 1.74
N ASP A 146 -14.99 18.77 2.86
CA ASP A 146 -13.88 19.73 2.93
C ASP A 146 -12.51 19.07 2.68
N ALA A 147 -12.30 17.84 3.16
CA ALA A 147 -11.08 17.09 2.87
C ALA A 147 -10.89 16.87 1.36
N TYR A 148 -11.97 16.50 0.65
CA TYR A 148 -11.90 16.16 -0.78
C TYR A 148 -11.55 17.40 -1.64
N LYS A 149 -12.00 18.60 -1.27
CA LYS A 149 -11.74 19.84 -2.02
C LYS A 149 -10.26 20.16 -2.20
N GLU A 150 -9.44 19.80 -1.22
CA GLU A 150 -8.02 20.16 -1.17
C GLU A 150 -7.11 19.00 -1.63
N THR A 151 -7.64 17.78 -1.71
CA THR A 151 -6.84 16.55 -1.87
C THR A 151 -7.28 15.61 -3.00
N VAL A 152 -8.49 15.77 -3.57
CA VAL A 152 -8.95 14.95 -4.70
C VAL A 152 -8.70 15.71 -6.00
N HIS A 153 -7.77 15.21 -6.80
CA HIS A 153 -7.24 15.92 -7.97
C HIS A 153 -7.64 15.21 -9.27
N ILE A 154 -8.43 15.90 -10.09
CA ILE A 154 -8.92 15.41 -11.38
C ILE A 154 -7.84 15.58 -12.46
N MET A 155 -7.80 14.62 -13.38
CA MET A 155 -7.10 14.67 -14.67
C MET A 155 -8.07 14.22 -15.77
N ALA A 156 -8.49 15.14 -16.64
CA ALA A 156 -9.43 14.90 -17.72
C ALA A 156 -8.72 14.38 -18.98
N PHE A 157 -8.80 13.06 -19.19
CA PHE A 157 -8.32 12.36 -20.38
C PHE A 157 -9.41 12.40 -21.46
N HIS A 158 -9.23 13.32 -22.41
CA HIS A 158 -10.10 13.45 -23.58
C HIS A 158 -9.85 12.33 -24.59
N SER A 159 -10.93 11.74 -25.11
CA SER A 159 -10.92 10.69 -26.13
C SER A 159 -11.47 11.18 -27.46
N ALA A 160 -10.81 10.83 -28.56
CA ALA A 160 -11.30 11.06 -29.92
C ALA A 160 -12.16 9.90 -30.48
N SER A 161 -12.42 8.86 -29.69
CA SER A 161 -13.08 7.62 -30.14
C SER A 161 -14.52 7.82 -30.65
N GLY A 162 -15.27 8.75 -30.06
CA GLY A 162 -16.64 9.09 -30.46
C GLY A 162 -16.77 10.30 -31.40
N GLY A 163 -15.67 10.95 -31.77
CA GLY A 163 -15.68 12.13 -32.63
C GLY A 163 -14.39 12.95 -32.51
N LYS A 164 -14.18 13.90 -33.44
CA LYS A 164 -12.99 14.76 -33.40
C LYS A 164 -12.96 15.57 -32.10
N ASP A 165 -11.94 15.33 -31.29
CA ASP A 165 -11.62 16.12 -30.10
C ASP A 165 -10.14 16.54 -30.19
N GLU A 166 -9.88 17.85 -30.15
CA GLU A 166 -8.54 18.42 -30.23
C GLU A 166 -7.86 18.53 -28.85
N LEU A 167 -8.58 18.23 -27.76
CA LEU A 167 -8.03 18.11 -26.42
C LEU A 167 -7.49 16.71 -26.11
N GLY A 168 -7.81 15.71 -26.95
CA GLY A 168 -7.43 14.32 -26.74
C GLY A 168 -5.96 14.01 -27.02
N ILE A 169 -5.38 13.14 -26.20
CA ILE A 169 -4.01 12.62 -26.40
C ILE A 169 -4.04 11.17 -26.94
N PRO A 170 -3.02 10.73 -27.70
CA PRO A 170 -2.97 9.37 -28.24
C PRO A 170 -3.05 8.25 -27.19
N GLU A 171 -2.66 8.54 -25.95
CA GLU A 171 -2.64 7.58 -24.86
C GLU A 171 -4.03 7.29 -24.25
N THR A 172 -5.02 8.19 -24.34
CA THR A 172 -6.30 8.07 -23.61
C THR A 172 -6.99 6.73 -23.84
N ASP A 173 -7.27 6.38 -25.09
CA ASP A 173 -8.04 5.18 -25.44
C ASP A 173 -7.26 3.90 -25.06
N LYS A 174 -5.92 3.96 -25.08
CA LYS A 174 -5.07 2.88 -24.58
C LYS A 174 -5.13 2.76 -23.07
N ILE A 175 -5.07 3.85 -22.32
CA ILE A 175 -5.18 3.85 -20.85
C ILE A 175 -6.52 3.23 -20.43
N MET A 176 -7.63 3.63 -21.06
CA MET A 176 -8.95 3.04 -20.82
C MET A 176 -8.99 1.53 -21.12
N SER A 177 -8.37 1.10 -22.23
CA SER A 177 -8.32 -0.32 -22.62
C SER A 177 -7.42 -1.17 -21.71
N ASP A 178 -6.28 -0.64 -21.28
CA ASP A 178 -5.35 -1.34 -20.38
C ASP A 178 -5.98 -1.52 -18.98
N LEU A 179 -6.66 -0.47 -18.50
CA LEU A 179 -7.37 -0.44 -17.21
C LEU A 179 -8.79 -1.03 -17.26
N LYS A 180 -9.26 -1.45 -18.45
CA LYS A 180 -10.55 -2.12 -18.68
C LYS A 180 -11.78 -1.32 -18.21
N VAL A 181 -11.75 0.00 -18.38
CA VAL A 181 -12.81 0.91 -17.93
C VAL A 181 -14.11 0.66 -18.71
N GLY A 182 -15.07 0.00 -18.08
CA GLY A 182 -16.23 -0.61 -18.77
C GLY A 182 -17.38 0.33 -19.12
N ASP A 183 -17.51 1.47 -18.41
CA ASP A 183 -18.69 2.34 -18.48
C ASP A 183 -18.71 3.32 -19.66
N GLY A 184 -17.67 3.37 -20.49
CA GLY A 184 -17.56 4.29 -21.62
C GLY A 184 -17.33 5.73 -21.17
N PHE A 185 -18.23 6.66 -21.56
CA PHE A 185 -18.07 8.10 -21.33
C PHE A 185 -19.37 8.75 -20.83
N PRO A 186 -19.35 9.57 -19.75
CA PRO A 186 -18.22 9.84 -18.87
C PRO A 186 -17.96 8.71 -17.87
N SER A 187 -16.70 8.37 -17.67
CA SER A 187 -16.25 7.41 -16.65
C SER A 187 -15.03 7.93 -15.89
N PHE A 188 -14.62 7.22 -14.85
CA PHE A 188 -13.42 7.54 -14.09
C PHE A 188 -12.63 6.28 -13.72
N ILE A 189 -11.38 6.45 -13.29
CA ILE A 189 -10.70 5.53 -12.39
C ILE A 189 -9.96 6.29 -11.28
N THR A 190 -10.21 5.90 -10.04
CA THR A 190 -9.61 6.48 -8.83
C THR A 190 -8.38 5.66 -8.44
N GLU A 191 -7.24 6.34 -8.26
CA GLU A 191 -5.93 5.76 -7.88
C GLU A 191 -5.42 4.60 -8.74
N LEU A 192 -5.91 4.43 -9.98
CA LEU A 192 -5.72 3.23 -10.81
C LEU A 192 -6.29 1.93 -10.20
N ARG A 193 -7.15 2.02 -9.17
CA ARG A 193 -7.81 0.90 -8.49
C ARG A 193 -9.23 0.67 -9.01
N THR A 194 -10.08 1.67 -8.82
CA THR A 194 -11.53 1.50 -8.86
C THR A 194 -12.15 2.45 -9.86
N SER A 195 -12.82 1.86 -10.87
CA SER A 195 -13.44 2.57 -11.99
C SER A 195 -14.96 2.53 -11.95
N GLY A 196 -15.60 3.49 -12.61
CA GLY A 196 -17.05 3.47 -12.82
C GLY A 196 -17.55 4.59 -13.74
N GLY A 197 -18.83 4.59 -14.07
CA GLY A 197 -19.50 5.70 -14.78
C GLY A 197 -19.76 6.90 -13.86
N LEU A 198 -19.56 8.13 -14.37
CA LEU A 198 -19.82 9.37 -13.62
C LEU A 198 -21.29 9.83 -13.66
N THR A 199 -22.14 9.16 -14.44
CA THR A 199 -23.54 9.56 -14.69
C THR A 199 -24.44 9.51 -13.45
N ASP A 200 -24.18 8.61 -12.49
CA ASP A 200 -24.92 8.53 -11.22
C ASP A 200 -24.15 9.03 -9.99
N GLY A 201 -22.82 9.09 -10.07
CA GLY A 201 -21.92 9.53 -9.00
C GLY A 201 -21.79 8.60 -7.79
N ASN A 202 -22.56 7.51 -7.68
CA ASN A 202 -22.54 6.62 -6.52
C ASN A 202 -21.24 5.81 -6.47
N SER A 203 -20.85 5.24 -7.63
CA SER A 203 -19.59 4.55 -7.84
C SER A 203 -18.39 5.45 -7.52
N PHE A 204 -18.42 6.69 -8.02
CA PHE A 204 -17.37 7.68 -7.76
C PHE A 204 -17.24 8.00 -6.27
N LYS A 205 -18.37 8.30 -5.60
CA LYS A 205 -18.37 8.55 -4.15
C LYS A 205 -17.80 7.36 -3.37
N ALA A 206 -18.16 6.13 -3.73
CA ALA A 206 -17.61 4.93 -3.09
C ALA A 206 -16.09 4.81 -3.30
N SER A 207 -15.58 5.08 -4.51
CA SER A 207 -14.14 5.04 -4.78
C SER A 207 -13.33 6.07 -3.99
N LEU A 208 -13.92 7.23 -3.65
CA LEU A 208 -13.26 8.20 -2.76
C LEU A 208 -13.23 7.70 -1.31
N VAL A 209 -14.29 7.05 -0.83
CA VAL A 209 -14.29 6.42 0.50
C VAL A 209 -13.19 5.35 0.57
N GLU A 210 -13.12 4.46 -0.42
CA GLU A 210 -12.06 3.44 -0.55
C GLU A 210 -10.64 4.05 -0.58
N ALA A 211 -10.46 5.18 -1.27
CA ALA A 211 -9.17 5.86 -1.39
C ALA A 211 -8.65 6.49 -0.08
N PHE A 212 -9.55 6.88 0.85
CA PHE A 212 -9.19 7.46 2.14
C PHE A 212 -9.26 6.48 3.31
N GLU A 213 -10.24 5.55 3.32
CA GLU A 213 -10.48 4.63 4.45
C GLU A 213 -9.75 3.28 4.27
N GLU A 214 -9.57 2.79 3.03
CA GLU A 214 -8.96 1.47 2.76
C GLU A 214 -7.55 1.56 2.14
N ASN A 215 -7.19 2.70 1.53
CA ASN A 215 -5.92 2.88 0.81
C ASN A 215 -5.04 4.06 1.32
N PRO A 216 -4.65 4.10 2.60
CA PRO A 216 -3.83 5.18 3.14
C PRO A 216 -2.50 5.37 2.39
N SER A 217 -2.03 6.62 2.36
CA SER A 217 -0.67 6.94 1.90
C SER A 217 0.37 6.35 2.86
N HIS A 218 1.55 6.05 2.33
CA HIS A 218 2.77 5.69 3.06
C HIS A 218 4.01 6.33 2.40
N CYS A 219 3.78 7.38 1.61
CA CYS A 219 4.78 8.16 0.91
C CYS A 219 4.25 9.57 0.60
N ALA A 220 5.15 10.47 0.22
CA ALA A 220 4.83 11.78 -0.33
C ALA A 220 5.59 12.05 -1.63
N VAL A 221 5.02 12.91 -2.47
CA VAL A 221 5.59 13.32 -3.76
C VAL A 221 5.96 14.79 -3.69
N ALA A 222 7.13 15.14 -4.25
CA ALA A 222 7.57 16.51 -4.44
C ALA A 222 8.05 16.70 -5.89
N VAL A 223 7.84 17.90 -6.43
CA VAL A 223 8.19 18.26 -7.81
C VAL A 223 8.78 19.65 -7.85
N SER A 224 9.92 19.79 -8.52
CA SER A 224 10.51 21.06 -8.91
C SER A 224 10.53 21.16 -10.44
N SER A 225 10.17 22.30 -11.01
CA SER A 225 10.17 22.49 -12.46
C SER A 225 10.70 23.86 -12.89
N GLN A 226 11.32 23.90 -14.07
CA GLN A 226 11.87 25.12 -14.67
C GLN A 226 11.58 25.14 -16.17
N VAL A 227 11.15 26.29 -16.68
CA VAL A 227 11.05 26.55 -18.13
C VAL A 227 12.33 27.21 -18.62
N ALA A 228 12.96 26.63 -19.64
CA ALA A 228 14.12 27.21 -20.33
C ALA A 228 14.14 26.75 -21.80
N ASP A 229 14.52 27.64 -22.72
CA ASP A 229 14.78 27.33 -24.13
C ASP A 229 13.66 26.54 -24.86
N GLY A 230 12.39 26.85 -24.54
CA GLY A 230 11.22 26.17 -25.10
C GLY A 230 10.92 24.78 -24.52
N LYS A 231 11.58 24.41 -23.41
CA LYS A 231 11.39 23.14 -22.71
C LYS A 231 11.02 23.36 -21.25
N VAL A 232 10.38 22.35 -20.67
CA VAL A 232 10.23 22.19 -19.22
C VAL A 232 11.22 21.11 -18.76
N LYS A 233 12.03 21.43 -17.76
CA LYS A 233 12.80 20.47 -16.97
C LYS A 233 12.08 20.22 -15.66
N VAL A 234 12.03 18.97 -15.21
CA VAL A 234 11.31 18.56 -14.00
C VAL A 234 12.14 17.56 -13.21
N THR A 235 12.37 17.83 -11.93
CA THR A 235 12.85 16.83 -10.96
C THR A 235 11.67 16.42 -10.11
N ALA A 236 11.34 15.12 -10.11
CA ALA A 236 10.24 14.58 -9.33
C ALA A 236 10.74 13.52 -8.34
N LYS A 237 10.23 13.55 -7.11
CA LYS A 237 10.69 12.72 -5.98
C LYS A 237 9.56 11.95 -5.31
N VAL A 238 9.90 10.82 -4.70
CA VAL A 238 9.07 10.10 -3.74
C VAL A 238 9.87 9.89 -2.44
N HIS A 239 9.36 10.40 -1.33
CA HIS A 239 9.85 10.08 0.02
C HIS A 239 8.96 8.98 0.61
N SER A 240 9.54 7.86 1.05
CA SER A 240 8.77 6.72 1.57
C SER A 240 8.84 6.61 3.09
N GLU A 241 7.73 6.21 3.71
CA GLU A 241 7.65 5.93 5.15
C GLU A 241 7.88 4.44 5.47
N GLN A 242 7.93 3.58 4.45
CA GLN A 242 8.15 2.13 4.58
C GLN A 242 9.13 1.59 3.52
N TYR A 243 9.38 0.28 3.51
CA TYR A 243 10.09 -0.34 2.39
C TYR A 243 9.10 -0.71 1.27
N ALA A 244 9.24 -0.13 0.08
CA ALA A 244 8.48 -0.54 -1.09
C ALA A 244 9.20 -0.22 -2.42
N PRO A 245 8.98 -1.02 -3.48
CA PRO A 245 9.29 -0.60 -4.84
C PRO A 245 8.30 0.50 -5.28
N TYR A 246 8.83 1.55 -5.91
CA TYR A 246 8.02 2.63 -6.49
C TYR A 246 8.28 2.85 -7.97
N ARG A 247 7.23 3.34 -8.62
CA ARG A 247 7.29 4.07 -9.89
C ARG A 247 6.81 5.51 -9.67
N ILE A 248 7.20 6.41 -10.55
CA ILE A 248 6.63 7.76 -10.62
C ILE A 248 6.10 8.05 -12.03
N ALA A 249 4.83 8.45 -12.12
CA ALA A 249 4.18 8.82 -13.37
C ALA A 249 3.97 10.34 -13.42
N LEU A 250 4.27 10.97 -14.55
CA LEU A 250 4.15 12.42 -14.74
C LEU A 250 3.20 12.74 -15.91
N PHE A 251 2.30 13.69 -15.68
CA PHE A 251 1.35 14.21 -16.64
C PHE A 251 1.44 15.73 -16.72
N VAL A 252 1.34 16.29 -17.93
CA VAL A 252 1.08 17.72 -18.14
C VAL A 252 -0.42 17.92 -18.18
N VAL A 253 -0.92 18.82 -17.35
CA VAL A 253 -2.34 19.10 -17.16
C VAL A 253 -2.56 20.60 -17.32
N GLU A 254 -3.41 21.00 -18.26
CA GLU A 254 -3.73 22.41 -18.51
C GLU A 254 -5.17 22.71 -18.09
N ASP A 255 -5.36 23.85 -17.43
CA ASP A 255 -6.64 24.24 -16.85
C ASP A 255 -7.28 25.45 -17.56
N ASN A 256 -8.61 25.54 -17.45
CA ASN A 256 -9.42 26.63 -18.00
C ASN A 256 -9.26 26.80 -19.55
N VAL A 257 -9.15 25.67 -20.26
CA VAL A 257 -9.03 25.62 -21.73
C VAL A 257 -10.40 25.89 -22.38
N LYS A 258 -10.45 26.79 -23.36
CA LYS A 258 -11.68 27.05 -24.15
C LYS A 258 -11.73 26.15 -25.36
N TYR A 259 -12.77 25.34 -25.47
CA TYR A 259 -13.01 24.48 -26.62
C TYR A 259 -14.49 24.10 -26.74
N TYR A 260 -14.83 23.47 -27.86
CA TYR A 260 -16.13 22.87 -28.13
C TYR A 260 -16.56 21.86 -27.05
N GLN A 261 -17.86 21.77 -26.77
CA GLN A 261 -18.47 20.70 -25.98
C GLN A 261 -19.92 20.44 -26.39
N LYS A 262 -20.30 19.16 -26.47
CA LYS A 262 -21.69 18.69 -26.52
C LYS A 262 -22.27 18.55 -25.11
N ASP A 263 -23.50 19.03 -24.93
CA ASP A 263 -24.16 19.08 -23.62
C ASP A 263 -25.66 18.78 -23.80
N GLY A 264 -26.06 17.52 -23.61
CA GLY A 264 -27.38 17.04 -24.01
C GLY A 264 -27.68 17.33 -25.49
N SER A 265 -28.71 18.13 -25.75
CA SER A 265 -29.05 18.64 -27.09
C SER A 265 -28.35 19.96 -27.46
N LEU A 266 -27.68 20.61 -26.50
CA LEU A 266 -26.98 21.88 -26.68
C LEU A 266 -25.57 21.67 -27.24
N THR A 267 -24.90 22.78 -27.55
CA THR A 267 -23.52 22.82 -28.03
C THR A 267 -22.90 24.14 -27.61
N HIS A 268 -21.80 24.07 -26.87
CA HIS A 268 -21.06 25.21 -26.38
C HIS A 268 -19.74 25.28 -27.13
N ASN A 269 -19.48 26.34 -27.90
CA ASN A 269 -18.23 26.46 -28.66
C ASN A 269 -17.04 26.90 -27.78
N GLU A 270 -17.34 27.57 -26.67
CA GLU A 270 -16.39 28.16 -25.72
C GLU A 270 -16.58 27.53 -24.31
N TYR A 271 -16.77 26.21 -24.25
CA TYR A 271 -16.88 25.50 -22.97
C TYR A 271 -15.56 25.58 -22.21
N ASN A 272 -15.65 25.66 -20.88
CA ASN A 272 -14.49 25.78 -20.03
C ASN A 272 -14.02 24.41 -19.53
N HIS A 273 -13.20 23.74 -20.33
CA HIS A 273 -12.60 22.47 -19.96
C HIS A 273 -11.58 22.69 -18.83
N ARG A 274 -11.57 21.78 -17.86
CA ARG A 274 -10.74 21.87 -16.65
C ARG A 274 -9.84 20.64 -16.55
N HIS A 275 -8.66 20.81 -15.98
CA HIS A 275 -7.71 19.73 -15.74
C HIS A 275 -7.40 18.84 -16.98
N VAL A 276 -7.34 19.42 -18.17
CA VAL A 276 -7.16 18.69 -19.44
C VAL A 276 -5.76 18.09 -19.51
N VAL A 277 -5.64 16.77 -19.62
CA VAL A 277 -4.33 16.13 -19.76
C VAL A 277 -3.79 16.38 -21.17
N ARG A 278 -2.77 17.23 -21.28
CA ARG A 278 -2.13 17.57 -22.56
C ARG A 278 -1.00 16.61 -22.96
N LYS A 279 -0.40 15.88 -22.00
CA LYS A 279 0.69 14.93 -22.28
C LYS A 279 0.97 13.94 -21.14
N VAL A 280 1.25 12.67 -21.46
CA VAL A 280 2.02 11.76 -20.58
C VAL A 280 3.52 12.01 -20.78
N VAL A 281 4.26 12.23 -19.69
CA VAL A 281 5.70 12.58 -19.69
C VAL A 281 6.58 11.37 -19.35
N SER A 282 6.12 10.53 -18.42
CA SER A 282 6.75 9.25 -18.09
C SER A 282 6.61 8.22 -19.23
N ALA A 283 7.40 7.16 -19.19
CA ALA A 283 7.43 6.12 -20.23
C ALA A 283 6.07 5.42 -20.48
N SER A 284 5.18 5.47 -19.49
CA SER A 284 3.74 5.21 -19.63
C SER A 284 2.96 5.88 -18.49
N TYR A 285 1.64 5.73 -18.48
CA TYR A 285 0.78 6.16 -17.37
C TYR A 285 1.08 5.42 -16.05
N MET A 286 1.66 4.22 -16.12
CA MET A 286 2.13 3.45 -14.96
C MET A 286 3.45 3.98 -14.38
N GLY A 287 4.10 4.92 -15.05
CA GLY A 287 5.31 5.58 -14.57
C GLY A 287 6.60 4.77 -14.70
N ASP A 288 7.69 5.49 -14.47
CA ASP A 288 9.06 4.99 -14.51
C ASP A 288 9.49 4.43 -13.15
N ARG A 289 10.18 3.29 -13.13
CA ARG A 289 10.70 2.68 -11.87
C ARG A 289 11.76 3.58 -11.24
N LEU A 290 11.53 3.98 -9.98
CA LEU A 290 12.53 4.61 -9.12
C LEU A 290 13.44 3.58 -8.44
N GLY A 291 12.92 2.37 -8.21
CA GLY A 291 13.62 1.31 -7.51
C GLY A 291 12.93 0.99 -6.19
N ASP A 292 13.67 0.35 -5.29
CA ASP A 292 13.21 -0.09 -3.98
C ASP A 292 13.64 0.96 -2.94
N ILE A 293 12.68 1.73 -2.44
CA ILE A 293 12.92 2.85 -1.51
C ILE A 293 12.67 2.34 -0.09
N LYS A 294 13.54 2.67 0.87
CA LYS A 294 13.38 2.32 2.29
C LYS A 294 12.61 3.41 3.06
N ALA A 295 12.16 3.06 4.26
CA ALA A 295 11.59 4.01 5.21
C ALA A 295 12.57 5.17 5.49
N GLY A 296 12.11 6.41 5.31
CA GLY A 296 12.89 7.64 5.48
C GLY A 296 13.84 7.98 4.32
N GLU A 297 13.89 7.18 3.25
CA GLU A 297 14.72 7.45 2.07
C GLU A 297 13.90 8.07 0.92
N GLU A 298 14.60 8.70 -0.03
CA GLU A 298 14.02 9.31 -1.23
C GLU A 298 14.48 8.61 -2.51
N GLY A 299 13.53 8.33 -3.39
CA GLY A 299 13.78 8.07 -4.81
C GLY A 299 13.50 9.32 -5.64
N SER A 300 14.22 9.52 -6.74
CA SER A 300 14.02 10.68 -7.62
C SER A 300 14.28 10.34 -9.10
N LYS A 301 13.62 11.09 -9.99
CA LYS A 301 13.87 11.03 -11.43
C LYS A 301 13.69 12.40 -12.08
N ASP A 302 14.62 12.72 -12.98
CA ASP A 302 14.56 13.90 -13.84
C ASP A 302 13.89 13.60 -15.19
N TYR A 303 13.19 14.61 -15.70
CA TYR A 303 12.49 14.61 -16.98
C TYR A 303 12.74 15.93 -17.73
N GLU A 304 12.70 15.87 -19.06
CA GLU A 304 12.71 17.04 -19.93
C GLU A 304 11.69 16.84 -21.07
N PHE A 305 10.86 17.83 -21.35
CA PHE A 305 9.93 17.82 -22.49
C PHE A 305 9.82 19.20 -23.14
N ALA A 306 9.49 19.23 -24.44
CA ALA A 306 9.22 20.49 -25.14
C ALA A 306 7.84 21.04 -24.75
N VAL A 307 7.73 22.38 -24.67
CA VAL A 307 6.45 23.07 -24.54
C VAL A 307 5.74 23.08 -25.89
N ASP A 308 4.46 22.74 -25.91
CA ASP A 308 3.60 22.98 -27.08
C ASP A 308 3.16 24.47 -27.08
N PRO A 309 3.34 25.23 -28.18
CA PRO A 309 2.94 26.64 -28.26
C PRO A 309 1.43 26.90 -28.12
N SER A 310 0.59 25.87 -28.10
CA SER A 310 -0.86 25.99 -27.85
C SER A 310 -1.24 25.97 -26.37
N TRP A 311 -0.31 25.66 -25.45
CA TRP A 311 -0.57 25.61 -24.01
C TRP A 311 -0.43 26.99 -23.36
N ASN A 312 -1.42 27.37 -22.53
CA ASN A 312 -1.28 28.49 -21.63
C ASN A 312 -0.51 28.07 -20.36
N LEU A 313 0.80 28.36 -20.32
CA LEU A 313 1.67 27.96 -19.22
C LEU A 313 1.23 28.49 -17.85
N ASP A 314 0.57 29.65 -17.77
CA ASP A 314 0.05 30.21 -16.51
C ASP A 314 -1.06 29.33 -15.89
N ASN A 315 -1.72 28.49 -16.70
CA ASN A 315 -2.70 27.49 -16.26
C ASN A 315 -2.17 26.04 -16.43
N THR A 316 -0.87 25.84 -16.66
CA THR A 316 -0.30 24.51 -16.91
C THR A 316 0.43 23.98 -15.68
N TYR A 317 0.14 22.73 -15.33
CA TYR A 317 0.64 22.04 -14.16
C TYR A 317 1.27 20.70 -14.52
N ILE A 318 2.19 20.25 -13.69
CA ILE A 318 2.74 18.89 -13.66
C ILE A 318 2.04 18.16 -12.52
N TYR A 319 1.35 17.08 -12.86
CA TYR A 319 0.82 16.13 -11.88
C TYR A 319 1.82 14.97 -11.80
N ALA A 320 2.34 14.69 -10.61
CA ALA A 320 3.26 13.58 -10.36
C ALA A 320 2.67 12.60 -9.35
N LEU A 321 2.61 11.33 -9.72
CA LEU A 321 1.91 10.26 -8.99
C LEU A 321 2.94 9.20 -8.57
N ALA A 322 3.02 8.90 -7.28
CA ALA A 322 3.76 7.74 -6.77
C ALA A 322 2.88 6.50 -6.87
N ILE A 323 3.37 5.49 -7.59
CA ILE A 323 2.70 4.20 -7.79
C ILE A 323 3.51 3.14 -7.04
N ASP A 324 2.87 2.41 -6.12
CA ASP A 324 3.53 1.43 -5.25
C ASP A 324 3.47 -0.01 -5.81
N HIS A 325 3.95 -0.98 -5.02
CA HIS A 325 3.98 -2.41 -5.37
C HIS A 325 2.62 -3.02 -5.72
N ARG A 326 1.50 -2.36 -5.40
CA ARG A 326 0.13 -2.78 -5.72
C ARG A 326 -0.32 -2.32 -7.10
N GLU A 327 0.60 -1.80 -7.93
CA GLU A 327 0.37 -1.24 -9.26
C GLU A 327 -0.70 -0.13 -9.30
N ALA A 328 -0.83 0.59 -8.20
CA ALA A 328 -1.80 1.65 -8.01
C ALA A 328 -1.18 2.87 -7.33
N VAL A 329 -1.80 4.03 -7.49
CA VAL A 329 -1.37 5.28 -6.87
C VAL A 329 -1.45 5.13 -5.35
N ASN A 330 -0.45 5.69 -4.66
CA ASN A 330 -0.45 5.77 -3.21
C ASN A 330 -0.58 7.22 -2.70
N ASN A 331 0.12 8.16 -3.35
CA ASN A 331 0.01 9.59 -3.13
C ASN A 331 0.44 10.34 -4.42
N MET A 332 0.13 11.63 -4.50
CA MET A 332 0.52 12.49 -5.63
C MET A 332 0.78 13.94 -5.20
N CYS A 333 1.33 14.76 -6.10
CA CYS A 333 1.34 16.21 -5.94
C CYS A 333 1.06 16.92 -7.28
N ILE A 334 0.55 18.16 -7.19
CA ILE A 334 0.45 19.10 -8.32
C ILE A 334 1.54 20.16 -8.15
N CYS A 335 2.24 20.50 -9.24
CA CYS A 335 3.19 21.60 -9.29
C CYS A 335 2.90 22.49 -10.51
N PRO A 336 2.79 23.83 -10.36
CA PRO A 336 2.75 24.73 -11.53
C PRO A 336 4.00 24.55 -12.39
N VAL A 337 3.87 24.66 -13.71
CA VAL A 337 5.05 24.72 -14.59
C VAL A 337 5.87 25.97 -14.25
N ASN A 338 7.20 25.81 -14.15
CA ASN A 338 8.13 26.81 -13.62
C ASN A 338 7.93 27.12 -12.12
N GLY A 339 7.29 26.21 -11.37
CA GLY A 339 7.11 26.27 -9.93
C GLY A 339 7.75 25.10 -9.18
N ASN A 340 7.51 25.03 -7.87
CA ASN A 340 7.98 23.97 -6.98
C ASN A 340 6.91 23.62 -5.93
N THR A 341 6.64 22.33 -5.74
CA THR A 341 5.79 21.77 -4.68
C THR A 341 6.60 20.79 -3.84
N ASP A 342 6.63 20.99 -2.53
CA ASP A 342 7.34 20.16 -1.55
C ASP A 342 6.35 19.25 -0.79
N TYR A 343 6.84 18.38 0.09
CA TYR A 343 6.01 17.41 0.81
C TYR A 343 5.08 18.06 1.84
N ASN A 344 3.77 18.01 1.60
CA ASN A 344 2.74 18.46 2.55
C ASN A 344 2.62 17.49 3.73
N ARG A 345 2.69 18.02 4.96
CA ARG A 345 2.62 17.27 6.23
C ARG A 345 1.34 17.62 7.00
N ILE A 346 0.89 16.68 7.83
CA ILE A 346 -0.29 16.82 8.72
C ILE A 346 0.12 17.47 10.05
#